data_AF-A0A9P4TDS5-F1
#
_entry.id   AF-A0A9P4TDS5-F1
#
_cell.length_a   1.000
_cell.length_b   1.000
_cell.length_c   1.000
_cell.angle_alpha   90.00
_cell.angle_beta   90.00
_cell.angle_gamma   90.00
#
_symmetry.space_group_name_H-M   'P 1'
#
loop_
_entity.id
_entity.type
_entity.pdbx_description
1 polymer ?
#
loop_
_entity_poly.entity_id
_entity_poly.type
_entity_poly.pdbx_seq_one_letter_code
_entity_poly.pdbx_strand_id
1 'polypeptide(L)'
;MVSQSLALFRPNRSKDLHDIAQEHLEHDLELKDREVLNRAGRKLTTHVGLGSLVGIGLGLYGAYKLRTMRVAYFNAFKAMEKPTEIRFADGRTEKIPDLTDKLAPSKWGDAATFFLFSVGGLMLGGEVGLLTGSASASRTLMKDPASRDRIEKAIKNYRIDVLKREIEETRRAKLPTIL
;
A
#
# COMPACT_ATOMS: atom_id res chain seq x y z
N MET A 1 -3.31 19.95 0.36
CA MET A 1 -3.54 18.61 -0.24
C MET A 1 -4.69 17.84 0.42
N VAL A 2 -4.84 17.83 1.76
CA VAL A 2 -5.88 17.03 2.45
C VAL A 2 -7.33 17.36 2.05
N SER A 3 -7.67 18.63 1.77
CA SER A 3 -9.03 19.03 1.37
C SER A 3 -9.48 18.48 0.02
N GLN A 4 -8.54 18.27 -0.93
CA GLN A 4 -8.85 17.64 -2.23
C GLN A 4 -9.12 16.14 -2.09
N SER A 5 -8.39 15.46 -1.20
CA SER A 5 -8.65 14.05 -0.87
C SER A 5 -10.02 13.85 -0.22
N LEU A 6 -10.48 14.81 0.60
CA LEU A 6 -11.81 14.75 1.20
C LEU A 6 -12.95 14.89 0.18
N ALA A 7 -12.75 15.69 -0.88
CA ALA A 7 -13.69 15.82 -1.99
C ALA A 7 -13.80 14.55 -2.85
N LEU A 8 -12.81 13.65 -2.78
CA LEU A 8 -12.84 12.35 -3.45
C LEU A 8 -13.78 11.35 -2.77
N PHE A 9 -14.05 11.52 -1.47
CA PHE A 9 -14.91 10.64 -0.67
C PHE A 9 -16.37 11.11 -0.58
N ARG A 10 -16.81 12.01 -1.47
CA ARG A 10 -18.21 12.43 -1.50
C ARG A 10 -19.09 11.21 -1.85
N PRO A 11 -20.12 10.89 -1.05
CA PRO A 11 -20.86 9.61 -1.16
C PRO A 11 -21.52 9.37 -2.53
N ASN A 12 -21.82 10.43 -3.28
CA ASN A 12 -22.45 10.30 -4.60
C ASN A 12 -21.46 10.24 -5.77
N ARG A 13 -20.18 10.61 -5.55
CA ARG A 13 -19.18 10.67 -6.63
C ARG A 13 -18.76 9.28 -7.10
N SER A 14 -18.61 8.33 -6.18
CA SER A 14 -18.27 6.94 -6.52
C SER A 14 -19.35 6.29 -7.39
N LYS A 15 -20.62 6.54 -7.07
CA LYS A 15 -21.76 6.04 -7.84
C LYS A 15 -21.80 6.66 -9.24
N ASP A 16 -21.68 7.99 -9.35
CA ASP A 16 -21.68 8.70 -10.64
C ASP A 16 -20.53 8.22 -11.55
N LEU A 17 -19.32 8.06 -11.01
CA LEU A 17 -18.18 7.50 -11.75
C LEU A 17 -18.42 6.05 -12.18
N HIS A 18 -19.05 5.24 -11.33
CA HIS A 18 -19.41 3.87 -11.67
C HIS A 18 -20.44 3.84 -12.79
N ASP A 19 -21.46 4.69 -12.74
CA ASP A 19 -22.52 4.75 -13.75
C ASP A 19 -21.93 5.16 -15.12
N ILE A 20 -21.07 6.18 -15.17
CA ILE A 20 -20.35 6.60 -16.39
C ILE A 20 -19.44 5.47 -16.91
N ALA A 21 -18.71 4.79 -16.00
CA ALA A 21 -17.86 3.68 -16.38
C ALA A 21 -18.68 2.51 -16.97
N GLN A 22 -19.83 2.22 -16.38
CA GLN A 22 -20.72 1.17 -16.84
C GLN A 22 -21.34 1.51 -18.19
N GLU A 23 -21.73 2.77 -18.42
CA GLU A 23 -22.21 3.24 -19.72
C GLU A 23 -21.18 3.01 -20.83
N HIS A 24 -19.91 3.40 -20.64
CA HIS A 24 -18.87 3.15 -21.64
C HIS A 24 -18.50 1.67 -21.77
N LEU A 25 -18.54 0.89 -20.68
CA LEU A 25 -18.37 -0.56 -20.78
C LEU A 25 -19.49 -1.20 -21.60
N GLU A 26 -20.72 -0.71 -21.48
CA GLU A 26 -21.90 -1.29 -22.13
C GLU A 26 -22.14 -0.80 -23.57
N HIS A 27 -21.74 0.42 -23.91
CA HIS A 27 -22.02 1.00 -25.23
C HIS A 27 -20.80 1.04 -26.16
N ASP A 28 -19.59 1.25 -25.62
CA ASP A 28 -18.38 1.43 -26.45
C ASP A 28 -17.63 0.11 -26.72
N LEU A 29 -17.96 -0.97 -25.99
CA LEU A 29 -17.20 -2.22 -26.01
C LEU A 29 -18.06 -3.42 -26.40
N GLU A 30 -17.50 -4.27 -27.25
CA GLU A 30 -18.08 -5.58 -27.57
C GLU A 30 -17.98 -6.54 -26.38
N LEU A 31 -18.82 -7.57 -26.35
CA LEU A 31 -18.81 -8.60 -25.29
C LEU A 31 -17.42 -9.23 -25.12
N LYS A 32 -16.73 -9.50 -26.24
CA LYS A 32 -15.37 -10.04 -26.26
C LYS A 32 -14.37 -9.11 -25.55
N ASP A 33 -14.47 -7.81 -25.76
CA ASP A 33 -13.55 -6.84 -25.17
C ASP A 33 -13.76 -6.71 -23.65
N ARG A 34 -15.02 -6.76 -23.21
CA ARG A 34 -15.38 -6.79 -21.78
C ARG A 34 -14.82 -8.02 -21.09
N GLU A 35 -14.89 -9.18 -21.73
CA GLU A 35 -14.28 -10.41 -21.19
C GLU A 35 -12.75 -10.28 -21.08
N VAL A 36 -12.09 -9.70 -22.08
CA VAL A 36 -10.65 -9.47 -22.06
C VAL A 36 -10.27 -8.54 -20.91
N LEU A 37 -11.01 -7.44 -20.71
CA LEU A 37 -10.84 -6.52 -19.59
C LEU A 37 -11.04 -7.22 -18.24
N ASN A 38 -12.09 -8.03 -18.11
CA ASN A 38 -12.36 -8.80 -16.88
C ASN A 38 -11.23 -9.80 -16.59
N ARG A 39 -10.75 -10.54 -17.60
CA ARG A 39 -9.62 -11.47 -17.45
C ARG A 39 -8.34 -10.74 -17.07
N ALA A 40 -8.06 -9.58 -17.67
CA ALA A 40 -6.91 -8.74 -17.33
C ALA A 40 -7.00 -8.22 -15.89
N GLY A 41 -8.18 -7.74 -15.48
CA GLY A 41 -8.46 -7.30 -14.10
C GLY A 41 -8.28 -8.44 -13.09
N ARG A 42 -8.83 -9.63 -13.37
CA ARG A 42 -8.66 -10.82 -12.52
C ARG A 42 -7.20 -11.21 -12.35
N LYS A 43 -6.39 -11.11 -13.41
CA LYS A 43 -4.94 -11.38 -13.31
C LYS A 43 -4.27 -10.36 -12.40
N LEU A 44 -4.56 -9.08 -12.59
CA LEU A 44 -4.02 -8.01 -11.74
C LEU A 44 -4.36 -8.27 -10.26
N THR A 45 -5.64 -8.48 -9.94
CA THR A 45 -6.09 -8.71 -8.56
C THR A 45 -5.51 -9.99 -7.97
N THR A 46 -5.38 -11.05 -8.76
CA THR A 46 -4.77 -12.31 -8.30
C THR A 46 -3.29 -12.12 -7.95
N HIS A 47 -2.53 -11.44 -8.81
CA HIS A 47 -1.11 -11.18 -8.56
C HIS A 47 -0.89 -10.22 -7.39
N VAL A 48 -1.69 -9.15 -7.27
CA VAL A 48 -1.65 -8.24 -6.12
C VAL A 48 -2.00 -9.00 -4.84
N GLY A 49 -3.09 -9.77 -4.84
CA GLY A 49 -3.51 -10.54 -3.67
C GLY A 49 -2.46 -11.56 -3.23
N LEU A 50 -1.89 -12.31 -4.18
CA LEU A 50 -0.83 -13.28 -3.89
C LEU A 50 0.45 -12.60 -3.40
N GLY A 51 0.85 -11.51 -4.06
CA GLY A 51 2.01 -10.71 -3.67
C GLY A 51 1.86 -10.14 -2.26
N SER A 52 0.71 -9.55 -1.95
CA SER A 52 0.36 -9.05 -0.62
C SER A 52 0.39 -10.14 0.45
N LEU A 53 -0.16 -11.32 0.16
CA LEU A 53 -0.15 -12.46 1.10
C LEU A 53 1.29 -12.91 1.40
N VAL A 54 2.10 -13.10 0.36
CA VAL A 54 3.52 -13.45 0.50
C VAL A 54 4.28 -12.35 1.24
N GLY A 55 4.02 -11.09 0.91
CA GLY A 55 4.64 -9.94 1.54
C GLY A 55 4.34 -9.84 3.04
N ILE A 56 3.09 -10.02 3.45
CA ILE A 56 2.73 -10.12 4.88
C ILE A 56 3.45 -11.30 5.53
N GLY A 57 3.46 -12.47 4.89
CA GLY A 57 4.15 -13.65 5.40
C GLY A 57 5.64 -13.41 5.66
N LEU A 58 6.33 -12.78 4.70
CA LEU A 58 7.74 -12.39 4.84
C LEU A 58 7.93 -11.31 5.91
N GLY A 59 7.00 -10.36 6.02
CA GLY A 59 6.97 -9.35 7.07
C GLY A 59 6.88 -9.97 8.46
N LEU A 60 5.90 -10.84 8.69
CA LEU A 60 5.73 -11.56 9.96
C LEU A 60 6.94 -12.43 10.30
N TYR A 61 7.52 -13.11 9.31
CA TYR A 61 8.76 -13.87 9.49
C TYR A 61 9.93 -12.96 9.90
N GLY A 62 10.09 -11.80 9.25
CA GLY A 62 11.10 -10.81 9.59
C GLY A 62 10.91 -10.26 11.01
N ALA A 63 9.67 -9.95 11.40
CA ALA A 63 9.34 -9.49 12.75
C ALA A 63 9.68 -10.56 13.82
N TYR A 64 9.31 -11.82 13.55
CA TYR A 64 9.64 -12.95 14.42
C TYR A 64 11.16 -13.11 14.57
N LYS A 65 11.90 -13.09 13.46
CA LYS A 65 13.37 -13.20 13.48
C LYS A 65 14.00 -12.05 14.29
N LEU A 66 13.56 -10.81 14.06
CA LEU A 66 14.09 -9.64 14.77
C LEU A 66 13.83 -9.72 16.27
N ARG A 67 12.63 -10.16 16.68
CA ARG A 67 12.30 -10.40 18.09
C ARG A 67 13.21 -11.44 18.73
N THR A 68 13.40 -12.58 18.06
CA THR A 68 14.28 -13.64 18.55
C THR A 68 15.72 -13.15 18.72
N MET A 69 16.23 -12.40 17.75
CA MET A 69 17.56 -11.79 17.86
C MET A 69 17.65 -10.80 19.03
N ARG A 70 16.67 -9.91 19.19
CA ARG A 70 16.64 -8.93 20.30
C ARG A 70 16.67 -9.62 21.67
N VAL A 71 15.90 -10.69 21.85
CA VAL A 71 15.89 -11.47 23.09
C VAL A 71 17.23 -12.16 23.31
N ALA A 72 17.81 -12.77 22.27
CA ALA A 72 19.12 -13.41 22.37
C ALA A 72 20.22 -12.41 22.76
N TYR A 73 20.25 -11.22 22.14
CA TYR A 73 21.18 -10.16 22.49
C TYR A 73 21.00 -9.67 23.92
N PHE A 74 19.76 -9.48 24.37
CA PHE A 74 19.49 -9.07 25.75
C PHE A 74 19.98 -10.11 26.76
N ASN A 75 19.72 -11.39 26.51
CA ASN A 75 20.18 -12.47 27.39
C ASN A 75 21.72 -12.56 27.42
N ALA A 76 22.38 -12.40 26.27
CA ALA A 76 23.84 -12.35 26.21
C ALA A 76 24.39 -11.14 26.99
N PHE A 77 23.82 -9.95 26.80
CA PHE A 77 24.22 -8.74 27.51
C PHE A 77 24.03 -8.86 29.02
N LYS A 78 22.95 -9.51 29.46
CA LYS A 78 22.68 -9.78 30.88
C LYS A 78 23.68 -10.77 31.48
N ALA A 79 24.12 -11.76 30.71
CA ALA A 79 25.03 -12.82 31.16
C ALA A 79 26.52 -12.41 31.14
N MET A 80 26.87 -11.34 30.42
CA MET A 80 28.24 -10.80 30.43
C MET A 80 28.57 -10.13 31.76
N GLU A 81 29.79 -10.37 32.26
CA GLU A 81 30.32 -9.61 33.39
C GLU A 81 30.45 -8.13 33.01
N LYS A 82 29.81 -7.26 33.81
CA LYS A 82 29.79 -5.82 33.56
C LYS A 82 30.85 -5.13 34.42
N PRO A 83 31.68 -4.25 33.84
CA PRO A 83 32.58 -3.42 34.64
C PRO A 83 31.75 -2.49 35.54
N THR A 84 31.98 -2.56 36.84
CA THR A 84 31.21 -1.81 37.84
C THR A 84 31.78 -0.41 38.09
N GLU A 85 33.07 -0.21 37.80
CA GLU A 85 33.82 0.99 38.17
C GLU A 85 34.81 1.40 37.07
N ILE A 86 34.87 2.69 36.77
CA ILE A 86 35.93 3.31 35.95
C ILE A 86 36.86 4.03 36.91
N ARG A 87 38.16 3.70 36.85
CA ARG A 87 39.23 4.44 37.55
C ARG A 87 39.86 5.43 36.59
N PHE A 88 39.71 6.71 36.87
CA PHE A 88 40.37 7.77 36.11
C PHE A 88 41.84 7.89 36.54
N ALA A 89 42.69 8.39 35.63
CA ALA A 89 44.11 8.61 35.93
C ALA A 89 44.34 9.55 37.14
N ASP A 90 43.34 10.37 37.46
CA ASP A 90 43.30 11.31 38.59
C ASP A 90 42.86 10.65 39.93
N GLY A 91 42.79 9.31 39.99
CA GLY A 91 42.43 8.56 41.21
C GLY A 91 40.94 8.56 41.58
N ARG A 92 40.11 9.33 40.87
CA ARG A 92 38.65 9.29 41.01
C ARG A 92 38.07 7.99 40.47
N THR A 93 37.09 7.43 41.19
CA THR A 93 36.33 6.25 40.76
C THR A 93 34.88 6.66 40.52
N GLU A 94 34.32 6.37 39.34
CA GLU A 94 32.89 6.54 39.06
C GLU A 94 32.23 5.20 38.74
N LYS A 95 31.01 5.01 39.24
CA LYS A 95 30.22 3.81 38.97
C LYS A 95 29.61 3.89 37.58
N ILE A 96 29.72 2.81 36.82
CA ILE A 96 29.06 2.70 35.51
C ILE A 96 27.58 2.43 35.75
N PRO A 97 26.67 3.24 35.16
CA PRO A 97 25.24 3.00 35.30
C PRO A 97 24.84 1.70 34.57
N ASP A 98 24.06 0.84 35.23
CA ASP A 98 23.50 -0.35 34.57
C ASP A 98 22.41 0.06 33.59
N LEU A 99 22.58 -0.32 32.32
CA LEU A 99 21.65 -0.01 31.23
C LEU A 99 20.66 -1.14 30.93
N THR A 100 20.70 -2.25 31.68
CA THR A 100 19.91 -3.46 31.39
C THR A 100 18.42 -3.18 31.29
N ASP A 101 17.85 -2.43 32.22
CA ASP A 101 16.42 -2.15 32.22
C ASP A 101 15.98 -1.31 31.01
N LYS A 102 16.89 -0.51 30.45
CA LYS A 102 16.63 0.29 29.25
C LYS A 102 16.71 -0.52 27.96
N LEU A 103 17.44 -1.64 27.98
CA LEU A 103 17.61 -2.55 26.85
C LEU A 103 16.63 -3.73 26.91
N ALA A 104 15.82 -3.83 27.96
CA ALA A 104 14.86 -4.90 28.14
C ALA A 104 13.85 -4.94 26.97
N PRO A 105 13.55 -6.12 26.42
CA PRO A 105 12.51 -6.28 25.41
C PRO A 105 11.17 -5.74 25.90
N SER A 106 10.51 -4.90 25.11
CA SER A 106 9.23 -4.29 25.47
C SER A 106 8.07 -4.84 24.63
N LYS A 107 6.91 -5.04 25.27
CA LYS A 107 5.70 -5.53 24.61
C LYS A 107 5.20 -4.56 23.52
N TRP A 108 5.30 -3.26 23.77
CA TRP A 108 4.94 -2.22 22.82
C TRP A 108 5.88 -2.16 21.62
N GLY A 109 7.19 -2.34 21.85
CA GLY A 109 8.16 -2.43 20.77
C GLY A 109 7.94 -3.65 19.89
N ASP A 110 7.57 -4.79 20.49
CA ASP A 110 7.21 -6.00 19.74
C ASP A 110 5.93 -5.78 18.92
N ALA A 111 4.88 -5.19 19.50
CA ALA A 111 3.65 -4.87 18.78
C ALA A 111 3.91 -3.94 17.58
N ALA A 112 4.68 -2.87 17.79
CA ALA A 112 5.09 -1.95 16.72
C ALA A 112 5.90 -2.66 15.63
N THR A 113 6.78 -3.60 16.01
CA THR A 113 7.57 -4.40 15.06
C THR A 113 6.66 -5.25 14.19
N PHE A 114 5.74 -6.03 14.76
CA PHE A 114 4.81 -6.84 13.99
C PHE A 114 3.91 -6.01 13.09
N PHE A 115 3.41 -4.88 13.59
CA PHE A 115 2.59 -3.97 12.79
C PHE A 115 3.37 -3.40 11.60
N LEU A 116 4.54 -2.80 11.85
CA LEU A 116 5.33 -2.15 10.80
C LEU A 116 5.82 -3.15 9.75
N PHE A 117 6.25 -4.33 10.16
CA PHE A 117 6.66 -5.38 9.22
C PHE A 117 5.47 -5.97 8.45
N SER A 118 4.28 -6.07 9.05
CA SER A 118 3.09 -6.53 8.33
C SER A 118 2.63 -5.51 7.31
N VAL A 119 2.56 -4.22 7.68
CA VAL A 119 2.19 -3.13 6.77
C VAL A 119 3.23 -2.95 5.67
N GLY A 120 4.52 -2.92 6.04
CA GLY A 120 5.62 -2.84 5.08
C GLY A 120 5.65 -4.05 4.14
N GLY A 121 5.46 -5.26 4.68
CA GLY A 121 5.33 -6.48 3.90
C GLY A 121 4.15 -6.46 2.93
N LEU A 122 2.98 -6.01 3.40
CA LEU A 122 1.78 -5.84 2.57
C LEU A 122 2.04 -4.87 1.40
N MET A 123 2.66 -3.72 1.68
CA MET A 123 2.96 -2.70 0.66
C MET A 123 3.96 -3.23 -0.36
N LEU A 124 5.12 -3.74 0.09
CA LEU A 124 6.13 -4.28 -0.81
C LEU A 124 5.62 -5.46 -1.64
N GLY A 125 4.92 -6.40 -0.99
CA GLY A 125 4.30 -7.53 -1.67
C GLY A 125 3.20 -7.11 -2.64
N GLY A 126 2.39 -6.13 -2.26
CA GLY A 126 1.33 -5.57 -3.09
C GLY A 126 1.86 -4.84 -4.32
N GLU A 127 2.93 -4.07 -4.19
CA GLU A 127 3.60 -3.38 -5.31
C GLU A 127 4.26 -4.37 -6.28
N VAL A 128 4.96 -5.38 -5.77
CA VAL A 128 5.52 -6.45 -6.62
C VAL A 128 4.39 -7.22 -7.32
N GLY A 129 3.31 -7.52 -6.60
CA GLY A 129 2.10 -8.09 -7.16
C GLY A 129 1.46 -7.20 -8.22
N LEU A 130 1.45 -5.88 -8.01
CA LEU A 130 0.92 -4.91 -8.96
C LEU A 130 1.79 -4.85 -10.22
N LEU A 131 3.11 -4.82 -10.09
CA LEU A 131 4.05 -4.81 -11.21
C LEU A 131 3.89 -6.09 -12.06
N THR A 132 3.92 -7.26 -11.41
CA THR A 132 3.79 -8.53 -12.13
C THR A 132 2.39 -8.72 -12.72
N GLY A 133 1.35 -8.32 -11.99
CA GLY A 133 -0.04 -8.33 -12.43
C GLY A 133 -0.27 -7.40 -13.61
N SER A 134 0.30 -6.19 -13.59
CA SER A 134 0.20 -5.21 -14.69
C SER A 134 0.89 -5.72 -15.94
N ALA A 135 2.07 -6.33 -15.82
CA ALA A 135 2.75 -6.96 -16.95
C ALA A 135 1.90 -8.12 -17.54
N SER A 136 1.31 -8.96 -16.70
CA SER A 136 0.46 -10.08 -17.12
C SER A 136 -0.87 -9.63 -17.75
N ALA A 137 -1.49 -8.60 -17.19
CA ALA A 137 -2.69 -7.95 -17.70
C ALA A 137 -2.42 -7.26 -19.04
N SER A 138 -1.32 -6.50 -19.13
CA SER A 138 -0.88 -5.81 -20.36
C SER A 138 -0.67 -6.82 -21.50
N ARG A 139 0.06 -7.92 -21.23
CA ARG A 139 0.21 -9.02 -22.20
C ARG A 139 -1.12 -9.62 -22.66
N THR A 140 -2.14 -9.60 -21.81
CA THR A 140 -3.48 -10.11 -22.16
C THR A 140 -4.23 -9.13 -23.06
N LEU A 141 -4.12 -7.83 -22.78
CA LEU A 141 -4.72 -6.76 -23.59
C LEU A 141 -4.05 -6.61 -24.96
N MET A 142 -2.74 -6.82 -25.04
CA MET A 142 -1.98 -6.66 -26.30
C MET A 142 -2.15 -7.81 -27.30
N LYS A 143 -2.90 -8.86 -26.99
CA LYS A 143 -3.09 -10.02 -27.89
C LYS A 143 -3.92 -9.70 -29.13
N ASP A 144 -4.89 -8.80 -29.01
CA ASP A 144 -5.78 -8.40 -30.10
C ASP A 144 -5.66 -6.88 -30.31
N PRO A 145 -4.97 -6.44 -31.39
CA PRO A 145 -4.78 -5.02 -31.67
C PRO A 145 -6.10 -4.25 -31.85
N ALA A 146 -7.12 -4.87 -32.45
CA ALA A 146 -8.40 -4.21 -32.69
C ALA A 146 -9.18 -4.02 -31.38
N SER A 147 -9.20 -5.05 -30.52
CA SER A 147 -9.75 -4.92 -29.16
C SER A 147 -9.01 -3.86 -28.35
N ARG A 148 -7.69 -3.80 -28.46
CA ARG A 148 -6.88 -2.77 -27.76
C ARG A 148 -7.32 -1.36 -28.16
N ASP A 149 -7.47 -1.08 -29.45
CA ASP A 149 -7.84 0.25 -29.93
C ASP A 149 -9.25 0.66 -29.45
N ARG A 150 -10.20 -0.27 -29.45
CA ARG A 150 -11.55 -0.04 -28.91
C ARG A 150 -11.53 0.23 -27.41
N ILE A 151 -10.79 -0.57 -26.65
CA ILE A 151 -10.60 -0.38 -25.21
C ILE A 151 -9.93 0.97 -24.91
N GLU A 152 -8.90 1.35 -25.66
CA GLU A 152 -8.21 2.62 -25.47
C GLU A 152 -9.15 3.80 -25.77
N LYS A 153 -9.96 3.70 -26.82
CA LYS A 153 -10.98 4.71 -27.15
C LYS A 153 -12.04 4.84 -26.06
N ALA A 154 -12.59 3.71 -25.58
CA ALA A 154 -13.57 3.70 -24.50
C ALA A 154 -13.01 4.33 -23.20
N ILE A 155 -11.76 4.03 -22.84
CA ILE A 155 -11.09 4.64 -21.68
C ILE A 155 -10.89 6.15 -21.86
N LYS A 156 -10.54 6.60 -23.07
CA LYS A 156 -10.40 8.04 -23.36
C LYS A 156 -11.75 8.76 -23.25
N ASN A 157 -12.82 8.18 -23.82
CA ASN A 157 -14.18 8.72 -23.72
C ASN A 157 -14.62 8.83 -22.26
N TYR A 158 -14.46 7.74 -21.49
CA TYR A 158 -14.73 7.73 -20.05
C TYR A 158 -14.01 8.87 -19.32
N ARG A 159 -12.71 9.05 -19.55
CA ARG A 159 -11.94 10.14 -18.92
C ARG A 159 -12.46 11.53 -19.31
N ILE A 160 -12.85 11.71 -20.57
CA ILE A 160 -13.43 12.96 -21.05
C ILE A 160 -14.72 13.25 -20.29
N ASP A 161 -15.61 12.27 -20.14
CA ASP A 161 -16.91 12.48 -19.51
C ASP A 161 -16.80 12.68 -18.00
N VAL A 162 -15.87 11.98 -17.33
CA VAL A 162 -15.49 12.28 -15.94
C VAL A 162 -14.99 13.72 -15.79
N LEU A 163 -14.11 14.18 -16.68
CA LEU A 163 -13.58 15.54 -16.62
C LEU A 163 -14.65 16.61 -16.90
N LYS A 164 -15.55 16.37 -17.86
CA LYS A 164 -16.70 17.25 -18.11
C LYS A 164 -17.55 17.39 -16.84
N ARG A 165 -17.83 16.27 -16.18
CA ARG A 165 -18.60 16.24 -14.93
C ARG A 165 -17.91 17.03 -13.82
N GLU A 166 -16.60 16.85 -13.63
CA GLU A 166 -15.82 17.61 -12.66
C GLU A 166 -15.81 19.13 -12.94
N ILE A 167 -15.75 19.52 -14.22
CA ILE A 167 -15.84 20.93 -14.64
C ILE A 167 -17.24 21.49 -14.32
N GLU A 168 -18.30 20.73 -14.58
CA GLU A 168 -19.67 21.13 -14.25
C GLU A 168 -19.88 21.30 -12.76
N GLU A 169 -19.40 20.36 -11.94
CA GLU A 169 -19.43 20.45 -10.48
C GLU A 169 -18.68 21.67 -9.98
N THR A 170 -17.47 21.90 -10.50
CA THR A 170 -16.65 23.06 -10.15
C THR A 170 -17.31 24.38 -10.55
N ARG A 171 -17.96 24.43 -11.72
CA ARG A 171 -18.72 25.59 -12.19
C ARG A 171 -19.92 25.87 -11.29
N ARG A 172 -20.70 24.84 -10.94
CA ARG A 172 -21.84 24.96 -10.04
C ARG A 172 -21.43 25.43 -8.64
N ALA A 173 -20.29 24.97 -8.13
CA ALA A 173 -19.77 25.42 -6.84
C ALA A 173 -19.30 26.89 -6.85
N LYS A 174 -18.87 27.42 -8.01
CA LYS A 174 -18.37 28.79 -8.16
C LYS A 174 -19.48 29.82 -8.39
N LEU A 175 -20.66 29.40 -8.85
CA LEU A 175 -21.84 30.25 -8.93
C LEU A 175 -22.57 30.14 -7.58
N PRO A 176 -22.47 31.14 -6.66
CA PRO A 176 -23.35 31.14 -5.50
C PRO A 176 -24.78 31.13 -6.02
N THR A 177 -25.60 30.25 -5.47
CA THR A 177 -27.04 30.22 -5.68
C THR A 177 -27.59 31.58 -5.28
N ILE A 178 -27.74 32.48 -6.26
CA ILE A 178 -28.49 33.73 -6.10
C ILE A 178 -29.95 33.29 -6.08
N LEU A 179 -30.45 33.08 -4.85
CA LEU A 179 -31.86 33.23 -4.52
C LEU A 179 -32.19 34.72 -4.49
#